data_AF-A0AAW2QIU3-F1
#
_entry.id   AF-A0AAW2QIU3-F1
#
_cell.length_a   1.000
_cell.length_b   1.000
_cell.length_c   1.000
_cell.angle_alpha   90.00
_cell.angle_beta   90.00
_cell.angle_gamma   90.00
#
_symmetry.space_group_name_H-M   'P 1'
#
loop_
_entity.id
_entity.type
_entity.pdbx_description
1 polymer ?
#
loop_
_entity_poly.entity_id
_entity_poly.type
_entity_poly.pdbx_seq_one_letter_code
_entity_poly.pdbx_strand_id
1 'polypeptide(L)' 'GPLAIRMAKRAIDGGVEIDMALALALEEDCCEQLLHTKDRLDDLAAFAEQRKPNYKGE' A
#
# COMPACT_ATOMS: atom_id res chain seq x y z
N GLY A 1 2.91 0.74 6.84
CA GLY A 1 4.29 0.25 6.64
C GLY A 1 5.05 1.04 5.57
N PRO A 2 6.39 0.97 5.55
CA PRO A 2 7.24 1.62 4.53
C PRO A 2 6.95 1.14 3.11
N LEU A 3 6.50 -0.11 2.92
CA LEU A 3 6.05 -0.59 1.60
C LEU A 3 4.83 0.18 1.09
N ALA A 4 3.83 0.40 1.94
CA ALA A 4 2.61 1.13 1.58
C ALA A 4 2.91 2.58 1.14
N ILE A 5 3.84 3.25 1.83
CA ILE A 5 4.25 4.62 1.46
C ILE A 5 4.93 4.63 0.09
N ARG A 6 5.78 3.64 -0.22
CA ARG A 6 6.41 3.53 -1.54
C ARG A 6 5.39 3.30 -2.65
N MET A 7 4.41 2.43 -2.43
CA MET A 7 3.35 2.16 -3.41
C MET A 7 2.44 3.37 -3.61
N ALA A 8 2.06 4.06 -2.53
CA ALA A 8 1.29 5.30 -2.63
C ALA A 8 2.02 6.37 -3.45
N LYS A 9 3.33 6.55 -3.21
CA LYS A 9 4.14 7.48 -4.00
C LYS A 9 4.18 7.08 -5.49
N ARG A 10 4.36 5.79 -5.80
CA ARG A 10 4.34 5.29 -7.18
C ARG A 10 3.00 5.56 -7.87
N ALA A 11 1.89 5.30 -7.18
CA ALA A 11 0.55 5.53 -7.73
C ALA A 11 0.31 7.02 -8.01
N ILE A 12 0.69 7.90 -7.08
CA ILE A 12 0.54 9.36 -7.25
C ILE A 12 1.43 9.88 -8.38
N ASP A 13 2.73 9.60 -8.32
CA ASP A 13 3.71 10.13 -9.28
C ASP A 13 3.44 9.57 -10.70
N GLY A 14 3.00 8.32 -10.82
CA GLY A 14 2.70 7.69 -12.11
C GLY A 14 1.30 7.98 -12.64
N GLY A 15 0.33 8.21 -11.77
CA GLY A 15 -1.07 8.42 -12.13
C GLY A 15 -1.39 9.84 -12.60
N VAL A 16 -0.59 10.84 -12.19
CA VAL A 16 -0.86 12.25 -12.52
C VAL A 16 -0.67 12.59 -14.01
N GLU A 17 0.13 11.80 -14.74
CA GLU A 17 0.50 12.06 -16.14
C GLU A 17 -0.32 11.24 -17.16
N ILE A 18 -1.28 10.44 -16.71
CA ILE A 18 -2.05 9.51 -17.56
C ILE A 18 -3.56 9.74 -17.43
N ASP A 19 -4.34 9.14 -18.32
CA ASP A 19 -5.79 9.24 -18.23
C ASP A 19 -6.34 8.48 -17.00
N MET A 20 -7.55 8.87 -16.59
CA MET A 20 -8.18 8.36 -15.38
C MET A 20 -8.32 6.84 -15.35
N ALA A 21 -8.62 6.19 -16.47
CA ALA A 21 -8.82 4.74 -16.49
C ALA A 21 -7.49 4.01 -16.24
N LEU A 22 -6.40 4.49 -16.85
CA LEU A 22 -5.07 3.95 -16.60
C LEU A 22 -4.55 4.28 -15.19
N ALA A 23 -4.86 5.48 -14.67
CA ALA A 23 -4.52 5.85 -13.30
C ALA A 23 -5.16 4.92 -12.26
N LEU A 24 -6.46 4.61 -12.44
CA LEU A 24 -7.17 3.67 -11.56
C LEU A 24 -6.58 2.26 -11.63
N ALA A 25 -6.22 1.78 -12.82
CA ALA A 25 -5.56 0.48 -12.97
C ALA A 25 -4.19 0.46 -12.27
N LEU A 26 -3.41 1.55 -12.39
CA LEU A 26 -2.12 1.69 -11.69
C LEU A 26 -2.30 1.70 -10.16
N GLU A 27 -3.33 2.38 -9.64
CA GLU A 27 -3.67 2.37 -8.22
C GLU A 27 -4.02 0.97 -7.72
N GLU A 28 -4.84 0.23 -8.48
CA GLU A 28 -5.22 -1.15 -8.19
C GLU A 28 -3.98 -2.05 -8.10
N ASP A 29 -3.12 -2.04 -9.11
CA ASP A 29 -1.86 -2.79 -9.14
C ASP A 29 -0.94 -2.49 -7.95
N CYS A 30 -0.87 -1.21 -7.53
CA CYS A 30 -0.09 -0.79 -6.37
C CYS A 30 -0.68 -1.32 -5.06
N CYS A 31 -2.01 -1.36 -4.96
CA CYS A 31 -2.73 -1.91 -3.82
C CYS A 31 -2.58 -3.44 -3.74
N GLU A 32 -2.71 -4.15 -4.87
CA GLU A 32 -2.58 -5.60 -4.95
C GLU A 32 -1.22 -6.09 -4.43
N GLN A 33 -0.14 -5.40 -4.77
CA GLN A 33 1.20 -5.71 -4.29
C GLN A 33 1.33 -5.68 -2.75
N LEU A 34 0.45 -4.96 -2.05
CA LEU A 34 0.46 -4.87 -0.59
C LEU A 34 -0.41 -5.93 0.09
N LEU A 35 -1.36 -6.55 -0.63
CA LEU A 35 -2.35 -7.48 -0.05
C LEU A 35 -1.73 -8.68 0.66
N HIS A 36 -0.54 -9.11 0.27
CA HIS A 36 0.11 -10.29 0.85
C HIS A 36 1.34 -9.96 1.72
N THR A 37 1.59 -8.68 1.99
CA THR A 37 2.73 -8.24 2.79
C THR A 37 2.51 -8.52 4.28
N LYS A 38 3.59 -8.83 4.99
CA LYS A 38 3.55 -9.01 6.46
C LYS A 38 3.22 -7.71 7.16
N ASP A 39 3.68 -6.58 6.64
CA ASP A 39 3.35 -5.25 7.14
C ASP A 39 1.84 -5.02 7.19
N ARG A 40 1.08 -5.45 6.16
CA ARG A 40 -0.39 -5.33 6.16
C ARG A 40 -1.03 -6.26 7.18
N LEU A 41 -0.53 -7.49 7.31
CA LEU A 41 -1.07 -8.45 8.28
C LEU A 41 -0.82 -7.99 9.72
N ASP A 42 0.37 -7.47 10.02
CA ASP A 42 0.68 -6.91 11.33
C ASP A 42 -0.15 -5.66 11.61
N ASP A 43 -0.42 -4.82 10.60
CA ASP A 43 -1.31 -3.66 10.77
C ASP A 43 -2.71 -4.07 11.24
N LEU A 44 -3.29 -5.09 10.59
CA LEU A 44 -4.60 -5.62 10.95
C LEU A 44 -4.60 -6.27 12.34
N ALA A 45 -3.56 -7.04 12.67
CA ALA A 45 -3.43 -7.64 13.99
C ALA A 45 -3.23 -6.58 15.07
N ALA A 46 -2.36 -5.59 14.83
CA ALA A 46 -2.09 -4.49 15.75
C ALA A 46 -3.33 -3.64 16.01
N PHE A 47 -4.13 -3.38 14.97
CA PHE A 47 -5.41 -2.68 15.09
C PHE A 47 -6.39 -3.46 15.98
N ALA A 48 -6.54 -4.76 15.75
CA ALA A 48 -7.40 -5.62 16.55
C ALA A 48 -6.94 -5.71 18.02
N GLU A 49 -5.63 -5.76 18.25
CA GLU A 49 -5.01 -5.85 19.57
C GLU A 49 -4.83 -4.48 20.26
N GLN A 50 -5.20 -3.37 19.60
CA GLN A 50 -4.99 -1.99 20.08
C GLN A 50 -3.53 -1.66 20.45
N ARG A 51 -2.58 -2.27 19.74
CA ARG A 51 -1.15 -1.98 19.88
C ARG A 51 -0.64 -1.20 18.67
N LYS A 52 0.59 -0.71 18.78
CA LYS A 52 1.29 -0.15 17.62
C LYS A 52 1.76 -1.27 16.70
N PRO A 53 1.58 -1.14 15.38
CA PRO A 53 2.18 -2.06 14.41
C PRO A 53 3.70 -1.87 14.36
N ASN A 54 4.42 -2.94 14.07
CA ASN A 54 5.87 -2.98 13.89
C ASN A 54 6.20 -3.37 12.45
N TYR A 55 6.20 -2.37 11.58
CA TYR A 55 6.49 -2.58 10.17
C TYR A 55 7.98 -2.84 9.91
N LYS A 56 8.26 -3.83 9.06
CA LYS A 56 9.60 -4.23 8.66
C LYS A 56 9.87 -4.06 7.17
N GLY A 57 8.85 -3.71 6.39
CA GLY A 57 8.97 -3.56 4.94
C GLY A 57 9.02 -4.89 4.20
N GLU A 58 8.29 -5.89 4.70
CA GLU A 58 8.11 -7.24 4.15
C GLU A 58 6.62 -7.64 4.11
#